data_AF-A0A7W1MDU8-F1
#
_entry.id   AF-A0A7W1MDU8-F1
#
_cell.length_a   1.000
_cell.length_b   1.000
_cell.length_c   1.000
_cell.angle_alpha   90.00
_cell.angle_beta   90.00
_cell.angle_gamma   90.00
#
_symmetry.space_group_name_H-M   'P 1'
#
loop_
_entity.id
_entity.type
_entity.pdbx_description
1 polymer ?
#
loop_
_entity_poly.entity_id
_entity_poly.type
_entity_poly.pdbx_seq_one_letter_code
_entity_poly.pdbx_strand_id
1 'polypeptide(L)'
;MLFYLILLIATPFCIFAQESGCYLNIERNFFNESVVNQALASRNISQSNWTLINQSLRAKTREIPAMVRERAKKLNPNPFDTPFRPIVAGEILKQVQFEVFVATLALFKITNLNDIQDMFIIIRKSHRANLKECFGEEI
;
A
#
# COMPACT_ATOMS: atom_id res chain seq x y z
N MET A 1 26.11 -34.94 44.69
CA MET A 1 24.70 -34.76 44.29
C MET A 1 24.64 -33.56 43.36
N LEU A 2 24.64 -33.83 42.05
CA LEU A 2 24.32 -32.85 41.01
C LEU A 2 22.79 -32.74 40.85
N PHE A 3 22.36 -31.66 40.17
CA PHE A 3 21.04 -31.40 39.57
C PHE A 3 20.04 -30.66 40.47
N TYR A 4 19.32 -29.61 40.04
CA TYR A 4 19.16 -28.92 38.75
C TYR A 4 18.77 -27.46 39.08
N LEU A 5 19.55 -26.48 38.63
CA LEU A 5 19.18 -25.06 38.65
C LEU A 5 18.25 -24.82 37.44
N ILE A 6 16.94 -24.73 37.67
CA ILE A 6 15.97 -24.41 36.62
C ILE A 6 16.10 -22.93 36.29
N LEU A 7 16.91 -22.62 35.27
CA LEU A 7 16.96 -21.30 34.66
C LEU A 7 15.65 -21.06 33.89
N LEU A 8 14.77 -20.21 34.45
CA LEU A 8 13.67 -19.59 33.73
C LEU A 8 14.25 -18.65 32.68
N ILE A 9 14.53 -19.18 31.48
CA ILE A 9 14.85 -18.38 30.32
C ILE A 9 13.52 -17.74 29.87
N ALA A 10 13.22 -16.56 30.41
CA ALA A 10 12.24 -15.66 29.81
C ALA A 10 12.80 -15.21 28.46
N THR A 11 12.56 -15.99 27.41
CA THR A 11 12.80 -15.54 26.05
C THR A 11 11.87 -14.36 25.81
N PRO A 12 12.37 -13.16 25.49
CA PRO A 12 11.51 -12.11 25.00
C PRO A 12 10.95 -12.64 23.68
N PHE A 13 9.67 -13.02 23.70
CA PHE A 13 8.92 -13.16 22.46
C PHE A 13 8.90 -11.77 21.83
N CYS A 14 9.87 -11.51 20.97
CA CYS A 14 9.72 -10.51 19.93
C CYS A 14 8.56 -11.00 19.08
N ILE A 15 7.35 -10.62 19.46
CA ILE A 15 6.15 -10.74 18.63
C ILE A 15 6.40 -9.77 17.48
N PHE A 16 7.09 -10.24 16.45
CA PHE A 16 7.25 -9.50 15.21
C PHE A 16 5.85 -9.20 14.69
N ALA A 17 5.56 -7.92 14.52
CA ALA A 17 4.40 -7.41 13.80
C ALA A 17 4.19 -8.23 12.51
N GLN A 18 3.20 -9.11 12.50
CA GLN A 18 2.94 -9.99 11.38
C GLN A 18 2.15 -9.21 10.33
N GLU A 19 2.84 -8.41 9.52
CA GLU A 19 2.29 -7.92 8.25
C GLU A 19 1.82 -9.15 7.46
N SER A 20 0.51 -9.25 7.20
CA SER A 20 -0.04 -10.42 6.53
C SER A 20 0.47 -10.49 5.08
N GLY A 21 0.62 -11.69 4.53
CA GLY A 21 0.98 -11.85 3.11
C GLY A 21 0.03 -11.12 2.15
N CYS A 22 -1.23 -10.93 2.58
CA CYS A 22 -2.25 -10.14 1.91
C CYS A 22 -1.82 -8.66 1.77
N TYR A 23 -1.39 -8.04 2.88
CA TYR A 23 -0.92 -6.66 2.92
C TYR A 23 0.22 -6.41 1.93
N LEU A 24 1.26 -7.24 2.01
CA LEU A 24 2.46 -7.14 1.16
C LEU A 24 2.13 -7.30 -0.32
N ASN A 25 1.14 -8.13 -0.65
CA ASN A 25 0.69 -8.31 -2.04
C ASN A 25 0.05 -7.03 -2.59
N ILE A 26 -0.88 -6.41 -1.85
CA ILE A 26 -1.48 -5.15 -2.28
C ILE A 26 -0.42 -4.06 -2.38
N GLU A 27 0.45 -3.93 -1.40
CA GLU A 27 1.50 -2.91 -1.38
C GLU A 27 2.39 -2.92 -2.64
N ARG A 28 2.73 -4.12 -3.12
CA ARG A 28 3.67 -4.30 -4.24
C ARG A 28 3.00 -4.36 -5.62
N ASN A 29 1.77 -4.84 -5.68
CA ASN A 29 1.10 -5.19 -6.94
C ASN A 29 -0.13 -4.33 -7.26
N PHE A 30 -0.39 -3.26 -6.48
CA PHE A 30 -1.55 -2.38 -6.66
C PHE A 30 -1.59 -1.68 -8.02
N PHE A 31 -0.45 -1.22 -8.54
CA PHE A 31 -0.37 -0.57 -9.85
C PHE A 31 -0.14 -1.60 -10.96
N ASN A 32 -1.15 -2.40 -11.25
CA ASN A 32 -1.14 -3.32 -12.38
C ASN A 32 -1.26 -2.56 -13.71
N GLU A 33 -0.36 -2.81 -14.65
CA GLU A 33 -0.28 -2.07 -15.92
C GLU A 33 -1.59 -2.11 -16.74
N SER A 34 -2.26 -3.26 -16.83
CA SER A 34 -3.52 -3.38 -17.57
C SER A 34 -4.61 -2.50 -16.97
N VAL A 35 -4.70 -2.49 -15.63
CA VAL A 35 -5.69 -1.68 -14.89
C VAL A 35 -5.34 -0.18 -14.96
N VAL A 36 -4.06 0.18 -14.82
CA VAL A 36 -3.60 1.56 -14.97
C VAL A 36 -3.95 2.08 -16.37
N ASN A 37 -3.69 1.29 -17.42
CA ASN A 37 -4.01 1.67 -18.80
C ASN A 37 -5.53 1.86 -18.99
N GLN A 38 -6.36 1.01 -18.39
CA GLN A 38 -7.81 1.19 -18.39
C GLN A 38 -8.22 2.51 -17.71
N ALA A 39 -7.61 2.84 -16.58
CA ALA A 39 -7.87 4.09 -15.88
C ALA A 39 -7.44 5.30 -16.72
N LEU A 40 -6.24 5.29 -17.31
CA LEU A 40 -5.75 6.34 -18.20
C LEU A 40 -6.66 6.54 -19.42
N ALA A 41 -7.14 5.44 -20.03
CA ALA A 41 -8.08 5.48 -21.14
C ALA A 41 -9.40 6.16 -20.76
N SER A 42 -9.91 5.93 -19.54
CA SER A 42 -11.16 6.53 -19.06
C SER A 42 -11.15 8.05 -18.99
N ARG A 43 -9.95 8.67 -18.98
CA ARG A 43 -9.73 10.12 -18.96
C ARG A 43 -9.05 10.64 -20.22
N ASN A 44 -9.10 9.87 -21.30
CA ASN A 44 -8.53 10.24 -22.60
C ASN A 44 -7.05 10.65 -22.52
N ILE A 45 -6.29 10.06 -21.59
CA ILE A 45 -4.85 10.31 -21.51
C ILE A 45 -4.17 9.67 -22.72
N SER A 46 -3.33 10.44 -23.42
CA SER A 46 -2.62 9.98 -24.61
C SER A 46 -1.85 8.68 -24.37
N GLN A 47 -2.07 7.70 -25.25
CA GLN A 47 -1.37 6.40 -25.22
C GLN A 47 0.15 6.54 -25.32
N SER A 48 0.64 7.61 -25.97
CA SER A 48 2.08 7.90 -26.06
C SER A 48 2.76 8.01 -24.70
N ASN A 49 2.00 8.35 -23.64
CA ASN A 49 2.54 8.51 -22.29
C ASN A 49 2.43 7.23 -21.44
N TRP A 50 1.65 6.23 -21.86
CA TRP A 50 1.27 5.11 -20.99
C TRP A 50 2.47 4.28 -20.56
N THR A 51 3.37 3.94 -21.48
CA THR A 51 4.58 3.17 -21.15
C THR A 51 5.45 3.89 -20.12
N LEU A 52 5.65 5.19 -20.29
CA LEU A 52 6.47 6.01 -19.38
C LEU A 52 5.80 6.20 -18.02
N ILE A 53 4.47 6.36 -17.99
CA ILE A 53 3.69 6.42 -16.75
C ILE A 53 3.82 5.10 -15.98
N ASN A 54 3.62 3.95 -16.64
CA ASN A 54 3.72 2.64 -15.99
C ASN A 54 5.13 2.35 -15.47
N GLN A 55 6.16 2.70 -16.23
CA GLN A 55 7.55 2.59 -15.77
C GLN A 55 7.80 3.45 -14.52
N SER A 56 7.31 4.68 -14.53
CA SER A 56 7.44 5.61 -13.39
C SER A 56 6.68 5.11 -12.16
N LEU A 57 5.45 4.63 -12.34
CA LEU A 57 4.68 4.01 -11.25
C LEU A 57 5.41 2.79 -10.70
N ARG A 58 5.88 1.88 -11.55
CA ARG A 58 6.63 0.68 -11.11
C ARG A 58 7.88 1.02 -10.32
N ALA A 59 8.60 2.08 -10.70
CA ALA A 59 9.76 2.56 -9.95
C ALA A 59 9.33 3.07 -8.56
N LYS A 60 8.33 3.95 -8.51
CA LYS A 60 7.84 4.58 -7.27
C LYS A 60 7.10 3.63 -6.34
N THR A 61 6.47 2.56 -6.84
CA THR A 61 5.83 1.52 -6.02
C THR A 61 6.80 0.92 -5.01
N ARG A 62 8.11 0.88 -5.31
CA ARG A 62 9.14 0.37 -4.40
C ARG A 62 9.33 1.25 -3.16
N GLU A 63 8.91 2.51 -3.21
CA GLU A 63 9.01 3.48 -2.12
C GLU A 63 7.83 3.38 -1.14
N ILE A 64 6.69 2.82 -1.60
CA ILE A 64 5.44 2.73 -0.82
C ILE A 64 5.65 2.09 0.57
N PRO A 65 6.36 0.95 0.74
CA PRO A 65 6.53 0.34 2.05
C PRO A 65 7.24 1.24 3.06
N ALA A 66 8.25 2.00 2.60
CA ALA A 66 8.93 2.95 3.45
C ALA A 66 8.00 4.10 3.84
N MET A 67 7.28 4.67 2.86
CA MET A 67 6.33 5.77 3.10
C MET A 67 5.20 5.40 4.07
N VAL A 68 4.64 4.19 3.93
CA VAL A 68 3.61 3.70 4.85
C VAL A 68 4.16 3.56 6.26
N ARG A 69 5.34 2.93 6.43
CA ARG A 69 5.96 2.79 7.75
C ARG A 69 6.27 4.13 8.40
N GLU A 70 6.76 5.11 7.64
CA GLU A 70 7.03 6.46 8.15
C GLU A 70 5.76 7.19 8.61
N ARG A 71 4.60 6.93 8.00
CA ARG A 71 3.31 7.46 8.48
C ARG A 71 2.81 6.73 9.71
N ALA A 72 2.91 5.41 9.70
CA ALA A 72 2.45 4.58 10.79
C ALA A 72 3.17 4.87 12.11
N LYS A 73 4.48 5.17 12.06
CA LYS A 73 5.28 5.61 13.22
C LYS A 73 4.75 6.88 13.90
N LYS A 74 3.99 7.71 13.18
CA LYS A 74 3.42 8.96 13.73
C LYS A 74 2.09 8.73 14.44
N LEU A 75 1.52 7.53 14.35
CA LEU A 75 0.30 7.15 15.03
C LEU A 75 0.62 6.45 16.36
N ASN A 76 -0.19 6.71 17.38
CA ASN A 76 -0.11 6.03 18.67
C ASN A 76 -1.47 5.38 19.03
N PRO A 77 -1.56 4.04 19.13
CA PRO A 77 -0.49 3.07 18.84
C PRO A 77 -0.13 3.07 17.34
N ASN A 78 1.00 2.45 16.95
CA ASN A 78 1.32 2.22 15.54
C ASN A 78 0.40 1.10 15.01
N PRO A 79 -0.26 1.26 13.83
CA PRO A 79 -1.20 0.27 13.30
C PRO A 79 -0.58 -1.09 12.95
N PHE A 80 0.74 -1.16 12.79
CA PHE A 80 1.45 -2.42 12.56
C PHE A 80 1.88 -3.11 13.86
N ASP A 81 1.82 -2.44 15.02
CA ASP A 81 2.13 -3.08 16.31
C ASP A 81 1.05 -4.08 16.71
N THR A 82 1.31 -4.89 17.73
CA THR A 82 0.32 -5.84 18.27
C THR A 82 -0.62 -5.14 19.25
N PRO A 83 -1.96 -5.25 19.09
CA PRO A 83 -2.67 -5.96 18.02
C PRO A 83 -2.68 -5.19 16.68
N PHE A 84 -2.50 -5.91 15.57
CA PHE A 84 -2.54 -5.34 14.22
C PHE A 84 -3.89 -4.67 13.94
N ARG A 85 -3.87 -3.45 13.39
CA ARG A 85 -5.07 -2.67 13.06
C ARG A 85 -5.22 -2.51 11.55
N PRO A 86 -5.84 -3.51 10.87
CA PRO A 86 -5.89 -3.59 9.41
C PRO A 86 -6.53 -2.36 8.75
N ILE A 87 -7.65 -1.87 9.27
CA ILE A 87 -8.36 -0.71 8.69
C ILE A 87 -7.45 0.52 8.68
N VAL A 88 -6.78 0.81 9.80
CA VAL A 88 -5.88 1.98 9.90
C VAL A 88 -4.66 1.82 8.97
N ALA A 89 -4.09 0.61 8.88
CA ALA A 89 -3.00 0.32 7.95
C ALA A 89 -3.43 0.49 6.48
N GLY A 90 -4.63 0.03 6.13
CA GLY A 90 -5.20 0.15 4.79
C GLY A 90 -5.50 1.60 4.39
N GLU A 91 -5.94 2.44 5.32
CA GLU A 91 -6.12 3.88 5.09
C GLU A 91 -4.79 4.59 4.80
N ILE A 92 -3.74 4.28 5.56
CA ILE A 92 -2.39 4.81 5.30
C ILE A 92 -1.89 4.36 3.93
N LEU A 93 -2.05 3.07 3.61
CA LEU A 93 -1.65 2.53 2.31
C LEU A 93 -2.40 3.21 1.16
N LYS A 94 -3.73 3.41 1.28
CA LYS A 94 -4.55 4.14 0.31
C LYS A 94 -4.02 5.55 0.07
N GLN A 95 -3.72 6.29 1.14
CA GLN A 95 -3.19 7.65 1.03
C GLN A 95 -1.82 7.68 0.35
N VAL A 96 -0.91 6.78 0.72
CA VAL A 96 0.43 6.68 0.11
C VAL A 96 0.32 6.33 -1.38
N GLN A 97 -0.50 5.34 -1.72
CA GLN A 97 -0.73 4.95 -3.11
C GLN A 97 -1.28 6.13 -3.93
N PHE A 98 -2.26 6.86 -3.39
CA PHE A 98 -2.84 8.01 -4.08
C PHE A 98 -1.79 9.10 -4.34
N GLU A 99 -0.96 9.41 -3.35
CA GLU A 99 0.12 10.39 -3.51
C GLU A 99 1.17 9.97 -4.54
N VAL A 100 1.58 8.69 -4.52
CA VAL A 100 2.49 8.15 -5.55
C VAL A 100 1.87 8.28 -6.94
N PHE A 101 0.57 8.02 -7.07
CA PHE A 101 -0.15 8.14 -8.33
C PHE A 101 -0.20 9.60 -8.82
N VAL A 102 -0.62 10.53 -7.96
CA VAL A 102 -0.65 11.98 -8.23
C VAL A 102 0.74 12.48 -8.64
N ALA A 103 1.77 12.17 -7.85
CA ALA A 103 3.13 12.62 -8.11
C ALA A 103 3.67 12.07 -9.43
N THR A 104 3.29 10.84 -9.81
CA THR A 104 3.68 10.26 -11.09
C THR A 104 2.99 10.96 -12.26
N LEU A 105 1.68 11.19 -12.18
CA LEU A 105 0.92 11.85 -13.24
C LEU A 105 1.33 13.31 -13.45
N ALA A 106 1.74 14.00 -12.38
CA ALA A 106 2.26 15.36 -12.46
C ALA A 106 3.49 15.49 -13.37
N LEU A 107 4.36 14.46 -13.45
CA LEU A 107 5.52 14.44 -14.35
C LEU A 107 5.12 14.55 -15.83
N PHE A 108 3.89 14.13 -16.16
CA PHE A 108 3.33 14.15 -17.51
C PHE A 108 2.31 15.29 -17.70
N LYS A 109 2.33 16.29 -16.80
CA LYS A 109 1.42 17.45 -16.80
C LYS A 109 -0.07 17.10 -16.63
N ILE A 110 -0.36 15.90 -16.13
CA ILE A 110 -1.72 15.47 -15.79
C ILE A 110 -1.97 15.90 -14.34
N THR A 111 -2.70 17.00 -14.17
CA THR A 111 -2.82 17.72 -12.88
C THR A 111 -4.27 17.96 -12.44
N ASN A 112 -5.26 17.60 -13.26
CA ASN A 112 -6.67 17.69 -12.87
C ASN A 112 -6.95 16.66 -11.76
N LEU A 113 -7.12 17.14 -10.53
CA LEU A 113 -7.27 16.27 -9.36
C LEU A 113 -8.52 15.40 -9.42
N ASN A 114 -9.63 15.89 -9.99
CA ASN A 114 -10.86 15.12 -10.13
C ASN A 114 -10.64 13.92 -11.07
N ASP A 115 -9.98 14.15 -12.20
CA ASP A 115 -9.66 13.07 -13.15
C ASP A 115 -8.69 12.06 -12.52
N ILE A 116 -7.68 12.53 -11.78
CA ILE A 116 -6.74 11.66 -11.07
C ILE A 116 -7.46 10.81 -10.02
N GLN A 117 -8.37 11.41 -9.26
CA GLN A 117 -9.16 10.71 -8.24
C GLN A 117 -10.05 9.65 -8.87
N ASP A 118 -10.70 9.95 -9.98
CA ASP A 118 -11.54 8.99 -10.69
C ASP A 118 -10.74 7.83 -11.28
N MET A 119 -9.56 8.11 -11.86
CA MET A 119 -8.63 7.06 -12.30
C MET A 119 -8.18 6.17 -11.14
N PHE A 120 -7.84 6.77 -10.00
CA PHE A 120 -7.43 6.02 -8.81
C PHE A 120 -8.56 5.14 -8.27
N ILE A 121 -9.81 5.61 -8.33
CA ILE A 121 -11.00 4.82 -7.97
C ILE A 121 -11.14 3.59 -8.88
N ILE A 122 -10.89 3.72 -10.19
CA ILE A 122 -10.91 2.58 -11.12
C ILE A 122 -9.86 1.53 -10.70
N ILE A 123 -8.64 1.97 -10.39
CA ILE A 123 -7.57 1.07 -9.93
C ILE A 123 -7.96 0.40 -8.61
N ARG A 124 -8.48 1.14 -7.62
CA ARG A 124 -8.95 0.55 -6.36
C ARG A 124 -10.05 -0.49 -6.58
N LYS A 125 -11.00 -0.21 -7.47
CA LYS A 125 -12.12 -1.11 -7.76
C LYS A 125 -11.65 -2.45 -8.33
N SER A 126 -10.59 -2.51 -9.13
CA SER A 126 -10.05 -3.79 -9.63
C SER A 126 -9.44 -4.66 -8.52
N HIS A 127 -9.04 -4.05 -7.40
CA HIS A 127 -8.47 -4.73 -6.24
C HIS A 127 -9.47 -4.94 -5.10
N ARG A 128 -10.76 -4.62 -5.28
CA ARG A 128 -11.77 -4.60 -4.20
C ARG A 128 -11.83 -5.88 -3.38
N ALA A 129 -11.79 -7.04 -4.02
CA ALA A 129 -11.84 -8.34 -3.33
C ALA A 129 -10.62 -8.50 -2.40
N ASN A 130 -9.42 -8.24 -2.91
CA ASN A 130 -8.18 -8.33 -2.15
C ASN A 130 -8.15 -7.27 -1.03
N LEU A 131 -8.60 -6.04 -1.30
CA LEU A 131 -8.68 -4.98 -0.29
C LEU A 131 -9.62 -5.39 0.86
N LYS A 132 -10.79 -5.93 0.52
CA LYS A 132 -11.75 -6.42 1.52
C LYS A 132 -11.18 -7.57 2.35
N GLU A 133 -10.49 -8.51 1.70
CA GLU A 133 -9.84 -9.64 2.38
C GLU A 133 -8.72 -9.17 3.32
N CYS A 134 -7.88 -8.22 2.88
CA CYS A 134 -6.74 -7.77 3.68
C CYS A 134 -7.13 -6.79 4.80
N PHE A 135 -8.17 -5.98 4.59
CA PHE A 135 -8.42 -4.80 5.42
C PHE A 135 -9.84 -4.70 6.03
N GLY A 136 -10.81 -5.49 5.55
CA GLY A 136 -12.23 -5.39 5.94
C GLY A 136 -13.07 -4.58 4.93
N GLU A 137 -14.38 -4.46 5.18
CA GLU A 137 -15.34 -3.91 4.20
C GLU A 137 -15.27 -2.38 3.97
N GLU A 138 -14.61 -1.63 4.85
CA GLU A 138 -14.67 -0.17 4.90
C GLU A 138 -13.52 0.56 4.18
N ILE A 139 -12.71 -0.14 3.37
CA ILE A 139 -11.44 0.35 2.77
C ILE A 139 -11.51 0.55 1.26
#